data_AF-A0A430BW74-F1
#
_entry.id   AF-A0A430BW74-F1
#
_cell.length_a   1.000
_cell.length_b   1.000
_cell.length_c   1.000
_cell.angle_alpha   90.00
_cell.angle_beta   90.00
_cell.angle_gamma   90.00
#
_symmetry.space_group_name_H-M   'P 1'
#
loop_
_entity.id
_entity.type
_entity.pdbx_description
1 polymer ?
#
loop_
_entity_poly.entity_id
_entity_poly.type
_entity_poly.pdbx_seq_one_letter_code
_entity_poly.pdbx_strand_id
1 'polypeptide(L)'
;MRHAFAALLLLSAAPVLAQEAPRPRAREAGVTVGILQPGPLNAITDVAGVKVGQVTLPRSKDVNTGVTAILPHAGNLFQDKVPAGFVAYNAFGKFMGSTQVAELGEIETPILLTNTLNVAEAGAASVEWTLAQPGNEEVRSVNAVVGETNDGMLNDIRGRHVTIADTRRAIESAKAGPVEEGVVGAGTGTVAFGFKAGIGTSSRKLPASLGGWTVGVLVQANYGGVLTIAGVPVGVKLGRYDYRQQVEEKKADGSVVIVIATDAPLSDRNLRRVAERAFGGIARTGSSFSNGSGDYAIAFSTSDAVRRTAAKRNAVAAVDDLPNDRMSPLFQATIEATEEAVLNALFKAQTVVGNRGTAEALPLDKVLPMLKTRP
;
A
#
# COMPACT_ATOMS: atom_id res chain seq x y z
N MET A 1 -54.90 -46.19 11.16
CA MET A 1 -54.73 -45.00 10.29
C MET A 1 -53.66 -44.14 10.93
N ARG A 2 -52.62 -43.72 10.20
CA ARG A 2 -51.50 -42.93 10.76
C ARG A 2 -51.69 -41.46 10.35
N HIS A 3 -51.73 -40.55 11.31
CA HIS A 3 -51.81 -39.11 11.04
C HIS A 3 -50.42 -38.58 10.67
N ALA A 4 -50.33 -37.86 9.55
CA ALA A 4 -49.10 -37.18 9.12
C ALA A 4 -49.10 -35.74 9.62
N PHE A 5 -48.07 -35.36 10.37
CA PHE A 5 -47.78 -33.96 10.70
C PHE A 5 -46.96 -33.33 9.56
N ALA A 6 -47.47 -32.28 8.95
CA ALA A 6 -46.72 -31.47 7.98
C ALA A 6 -45.90 -30.41 8.73
N ALA A 7 -44.58 -30.53 8.70
CA ALA A 7 -43.68 -29.51 9.24
C ALA A 7 -43.47 -28.39 8.22
N LEU A 8 -43.87 -27.16 8.58
CA LEU A 8 -43.70 -25.99 7.73
C LEU A 8 -42.26 -25.45 7.86
N LEU A 9 -41.44 -25.63 6.84
CA LEU A 9 -40.09 -25.08 6.76
C LEU A 9 -40.12 -23.58 6.43
N LEU A 10 -39.96 -22.74 7.45
CA LEU A 10 -39.73 -21.30 7.28
C LEU A 10 -38.29 -21.08 6.78
N LEU A 11 -38.14 -20.91 5.47
CA LEU A 11 -36.90 -20.42 4.85
C LEU A 11 -36.70 -18.95 5.22
N SER A 12 -35.74 -18.68 6.12
CA SER A 12 -35.25 -17.34 6.41
C SER A 12 -34.43 -16.82 5.22
N ALA A 13 -35.03 -15.93 4.44
CA ALA A 13 -34.30 -15.19 3.41
C ALA A 13 -33.30 -14.23 4.06
N ALA A 14 -32.03 -14.64 4.13
CA ALA A 14 -30.94 -13.72 4.47
C ALA A 14 -30.87 -12.61 3.39
N PRO A 15 -30.69 -11.34 3.78
CA PRO A 15 -30.58 -10.26 2.80
C PRO A 15 -29.29 -10.45 1.98
N VAL A 16 -29.46 -10.75 0.70
CA VAL A 16 -28.36 -10.72 -0.27
C VAL A 16 -27.94 -9.26 -0.40
N LEU A 17 -26.81 -8.89 0.22
CA LEU A 17 -26.16 -7.62 -0.05
C LEU A 17 -25.86 -7.56 -1.55
N ALA A 18 -26.42 -6.57 -2.23
CA ALA A 18 -26.23 -6.40 -3.66
C ALA A 18 -24.73 -6.30 -3.97
N GLN A 19 -24.23 -7.24 -4.76
CA GLN A 19 -22.83 -7.25 -5.16
C GLN A 19 -22.59 -6.10 -6.12
N GLU A 20 -22.05 -4.98 -5.63
CA GLU A 20 -21.73 -3.82 -6.46
C GLU A 20 -20.85 -4.25 -7.66
N ALA A 21 -21.17 -3.73 -8.84
CA ALA A 21 -20.48 -4.08 -10.06
C ALA A 21 -18.95 -3.86 -9.94
N PRO A 22 -18.12 -4.74 -10.53
CA PRO A 22 -16.67 -4.65 -10.40
C PRO A 22 -16.16 -3.31 -10.93
N ARG A 23 -15.58 -2.51 -10.03
CA ARG A 23 -15.05 -1.19 -10.36
C ARG A 23 -13.73 -1.31 -11.13
N PRO A 24 -13.48 -0.46 -12.16
CA PRO A 24 -12.27 -0.53 -12.97
C PRO A 24 -11.06 0.05 -12.24
N ARG A 25 -9.86 -0.26 -12.74
CA ARG A 25 -8.62 0.48 -12.46
C ARG A 25 -8.55 1.77 -13.28
N ALA A 26 -7.61 2.66 -12.98
CA ALA A 26 -7.48 3.95 -13.68
C ALA A 26 -7.31 3.77 -15.21
N ARG A 27 -6.37 2.92 -15.65
CA ARG A 27 -6.14 2.63 -17.07
C ARG A 27 -7.30 1.92 -17.76
N GLU A 28 -7.98 1.00 -17.08
CA GLU A 28 -9.18 0.30 -17.58
C GLU A 28 -10.32 1.29 -17.86
N ALA A 29 -10.40 2.39 -17.10
CA ALA A 29 -11.31 3.50 -17.32
C ALA A 29 -10.79 4.57 -18.30
N GLY A 30 -9.68 4.32 -19.01
CA GLY A 30 -9.07 5.23 -19.98
C GLY A 30 -8.16 6.32 -19.39
N VAL A 31 -7.85 6.28 -18.09
CA VAL A 31 -6.97 7.26 -17.44
C VAL A 31 -5.52 6.78 -17.48
N THR A 32 -4.75 7.31 -18.42
CA THR A 32 -3.29 7.08 -18.47
C THR A 32 -2.54 8.09 -17.61
N VAL A 33 -1.61 7.57 -16.80
CA VAL A 33 -0.68 8.35 -15.96
C VAL A 33 0.73 8.22 -16.54
N GLY A 34 1.36 9.37 -16.81
CA GLY A 34 2.74 9.43 -17.27
C GLY A 34 2.97 8.87 -18.67
N ILE A 35 4.23 8.54 -18.99
CA ILE A 35 4.68 8.11 -20.32
C ILE A 35 5.19 6.67 -20.36
N LEU A 36 5.50 6.07 -19.20
CA LEU A 36 6.06 4.72 -19.13
C LEU A 36 4.95 3.67 -19.14
N GLN A 37 5.22 2.53 -19.77
CA GLN A 37 4.30 1.39 -19.78
C GLN A 37 4.39 0.61 -18.47
N PRO A 38 3.27 0.06 -17.96
CA PRO A 38 3.28 -0.82 -16.80
C PRO A 38 3.86 -2.20 -17.14
N GLY A 39 4.16 -2.98 -16.10
CA GLY A 39 4.29 -4.43 -16.23
C GLY A 39 2.95 -5.12 -16.52
N PRO A 40 2.94 -6.43 -16.82
CA PRO A 40 1.74 -7.16 -17.25
C PRO A 40 0.60 -7.17 -16.22
N LEU A 41 0.90 -7.11 -14.93
CA LEU A 41 -0.09 -7.05 -13.85
C LEU A 41 -0.44 -5.59 -13.49
N ASN A 42 0.41 -4.65 -13.89
CA ASN A 42 0.43 -3.27 -13.39
C ASN A 42 0.34 -3.26 -11.86
N ALA A 43 1.27 -3.93 -11.19
CA ALA A 43 1.26 -4.14 -9.74
C ALA A 43 2.69 -4.29 -9.18
N ILE A 44 2.86 -4.12 -7.86
CA ILE A 44 4.17 -4.29 -7.21
C ILE A 44 4.78 -5.68 -7.44
N THR A 45 3.93 -6.69 -7.64
CA THR A 45 4.27 -8.08 -7.97
C THR A 45 4.76 -8.30 -9.41
N ASP A 46 4.80 -7.27 -10.26
CA ASP A 46 5.56 -7.30 -11.53
C ASP A 46 7.09 -7.29 -11.28
N VAL A 47 7.53 -6.93 -10.08
CA VAL A 47 8.92 -7.08 -9.64
C VAL A 47 9.13 -8.52 -9.19
N ALA A 48 10.01 -9.24 -9.87
CA ALA A 48 10.24 -10.65 -9.64
C ALA A 48 10.61 -10.94 -8.17
N GLY A 49 10.02 -12.01 -7.62
CA GLY A 49 10.17 -12.43 -6.23
C GLY A 49 9.15 -11.80 -5.26
N VAL A 50 8.64 -10.60 -5.55
CA VAL A 50 7.71 -9.91 -4.64
C VAL A 50 6.38 -10.65 -4.52
N LYS A 51 5.90 -10.77 -3.29
CA LYS A 51 4.58 -11.34 -2.96
C LYS A 51 3.78 -10.37 -2.10
N VAL A 52 2.45 -10.35 -2.29
CA VAL A 52 1.51 -9.61 -1.44
C VAL A 52 0.47 -10.57 -0.88
N GLY A 53 0.16 -10.42 0.42
CA GLY A 53 -0.91 -11.13 1.11
C GLY A 53 -1.76 -10.15 1.92
N GLN A 54 -3.05 -10.42 2.04
CA GLN A 54 -4.04 -9.48 2.57
C GLN A 54 -5.05 -10.22 3.46
N VAL A 55 -5.33 -9.66 4.62
CA VAL A 55 -6.42 -10.09 5.50
C VAL A 55 -7.32 -8.90 5.76
N THR A 56 -8.50 -8.92 5.12
CA THR A 56 -9.63 -8.02 5.41
C THR A 56 -10.42 -8.63 6.56
N LEU A 57 -10.59 -7.94 7.68
CA LEU A 57 -11.47 -8.45 8.75
C LEU A 57 -12.94 -8.45 8.26
N PRO A 58 -13.81 -9.34 8.78
CA PRO A 58 -15.23 -9.34 8.44
C PRO A 58 -15.86 -7.97 8.69
N ARG A 59 -16.24 -7.28 7.60
CA ARG A 59 -16.72 -5.90 7.68
C ARG A 59 -18.04 -5.84 8.43
N SER A 60 -18.12 -4.91 9.37
CA SER A 60 -19.37 -4.49 10.00
C SER A 60 -19.48 -2.96 9.93
N LYS A 61 -20.49 -2.37 10.58
CA LYS A 61 -20.51 -0.92 10.79
C LYS A 61 -19.26 -0.48 11.57
N ASP A 62 -18.87 -1.24 12.59
CA ASP A 62 -17.84 -0.79 13.54
C ASP A 62 -16.44 -1.29 13.17
N VAL A 63 -16.31 -2.44 12.50
CA VAL A 63 -15.01 -3.03 12.12
C VAL A 63 -14.79 -2.91 10.62
N ASN A 64 -13.82 -2.08 10.24
CA ASN A 64 -13.44 -1.83 8.84
C ASN A 64 -11.91 -1.72 8.75
N THR A 65 -11.19 -2.79 9.05
CA THR A 65 -9.71 -2.79 9.13
C THR A 65 -9.11 -4.14 8.69
N GLY A 66 -7.79 -4.26 8.74
CA GLY A 66 -7.08 -5.46 8.35
C GLY A 66 -5.57 -5.29 8.26
N VAL A 67 -4.94 -6.20 7.53
CA VAL A 67 -3.48 -6.26 7.34
C VAL A 67 -3.15 -6.46 5.86
N THR A 68 -2.06 -5.84 5.41
CA THR A 68 -1.42 -6.13 4.13
C THR A 68 0.06 -6.42 4.36
N ALA A 69 0.52 -7.60 3.93
CA ALA A 69 1.91 -8.02 4.01
C ALA A 69 2.54 -7.98 2.62
N ILE A 70 3.76 -7.45 2.53
CA ILE A 70 4.59 -7.43 1.33
C ILE A 70 5.89 -8.17 1.67
N LEU A 71 6.18 -9.25 0.96
CA LEU A 71 7.41 -10.02 1.12
C LEU A 71 8.34 -9.70 -0.06
N PRO A 72 9.55 -9.16 0.18
CA PRO A 72 10.52 -8.88 -0.88
C PRO A 72 10.92 -10.11 -1.71
N HIS A 73 10.92 -11.30 -1.10
CA HIS A 73 11.10 -12.59 -1.79
C HIS A 73 10.49 -13.73 -0.97
N ALA A 74 10.52 -14.94 -1.51
CA ALA A 74 9.88 -16.13 -0.92
C ALA A 74 10.76 -16.93 0.06
N GLY A 75 12.01 -16.53 0.28
CA GLY A 75 12.95 -17.22 1.18
C GLY A 75 12.96 -16.65 2.60
N ASN A 76 13.96 -17.04 3.40
CA ASN A 76 14.14 -16.54 4.75
C ASN A 76 14.70 -15.09 4.69
N LEU A 77 13.82 -14.11 4.89
CA LEU A 77 14.12 -12.68 4.81
C LEU A 77 15.20 -12.22 5.81
N PHE A 78 15.35 -12.91 6.94
CA PHE A 78 16.36 -12.56 7.94
C PHE A 78 17.78 -12.96 7.51
N GLN A 79 17.89 -14.10 6.82
CA GLN A 79 19.16 -14.62 6.32
C GLN A 79 19.57 -13.95 5.00
N ASP A 80 18.61 -13.80 4.08
CA ASP A 80 18.78 -13.27 2.72
C ASP A 80 18.16 -11.88 2.57
N LYS A 81 18.60 -10.97 3.44
CA LYS A 81 18.17 -9.56 3.51
C LYS A 81 18.21 -8.87 2.15
N VAL A 82 17.30 -7.93 1.95
CA VAL A 82 17.30 -7.02 0.79
C VAL A 82 17.81 -5.63 1.20
N PRO A 83 18.60 -4.95 0.35
CA PRO A 83 18.93 -3.56 0.59
C PRO A 83 17.66 -2.70 0.48
N ALA A 84 17.61 -1.64 1.26
CA ALA A 84 16.45 -0.77 1.38
C ALA A 84 16.83 0.68 1.68
N GLY A 85 15.89 1.60 1.43
CA GLY A 85 15.97 2.99 1.85
C GLY A 85 14.62 3.48 2.35
N PHE A 86 14.64 4.27 3.42
CA PHE A 86 13.46 4.78 4.11
C PHE A 86 13.43 6.31 4.14
N VAL A 87 12.23 6.88 4.02
CA VAL A 87 11.98 8.32 4.12
C VAL A 87 10.69 8.56 4.91
N ALA A 88 10.79 9.39 5.94
CA ALA A 88 9.64 10.06 6.56
C ALA A 88 9.58 11.49 5.99
N TYR A 89 8.52 11.81 5.24
CA TYR A 89 8.35 13.14 4.63
C TYR A 89 7.60 14.09 5.56
N ASN A 90 6.47 13.63 6.12
CA ASN A 90 5.87 14.20 7.32
C ASN A 90 5.66 13.07 8.34
N ALA A 91 6.10 13.27 9.58
CA ALA A 91 6.31 12.17 10.52
C ALA A 91 5.16 11.98 11.54
N PHE A 92 3.92 12.38 11.20
CA PHE A 92 2.76 12.23 12.09
C PHE A 92 2.16 10.81 12.06
N GLY A 93 3.00 9.79 12.30
CA GLY A 93 2.60 8.38 12.26
C GLY A 93 3.59 7.46 12.97
N LYS A 94 3.31 6.16 12.98
CA LYS A 94 4.14 5.14 13.63
C LYS A 94 4.66 4.15 12.59
N PHE A 95 5.95 4.26 12.25
CA PHE A 95 6.62 3.29 11.38
C PHE A 95 7.66 2.49 12.18
N MET A 96 7.27 1.29 12.62
CA MET A 96 8.14 0.38 13.39
C MET A 96 9.33 -0.09 12.54
N GLY A 97 10.49 -0.18 13.18
CA GLY A 97 11.75 -0.62 12.56
C GLY A 97 12.42 0.36 11.60
N SER A 98 11.82 1.53 11.39
CA SER A 98 12.32 2.59 10.49
C SER A 98 13.74 3.07 10.82
N THR A 99 14.10 3.16 12.10
CA THR A 99 15.44 3.63 12.53
C THR A 99 16.55 2.70 12.10
N GLN A 100 16.39 1.38 12.27
CA GLN A 100 17.38 0.40 11.82
C GLN A 100 17.40 0.26 10.28
N VAL A 101 16.26 0.43 9.59
CA VAL A 101 16.26 0.50 8.12
C VAL A 101 17.03 1.74 7.63
N ALA A 102 16.90 2.88 8.31
CA ALA A 102 17.63 4.11 7.96
C ALA A 102 19.13 4.04 8.28
N GLU A 103 19.52 3.34 9.35
CA GLU A 103 20.91 3.14 9.77
C GLU A 103 21.64 2.09 8.92
N LEU A 104 21.04 0.90 8.74
CA LEU A 104 21.70 -0.25 8.09
C LEU A 104 21.37 -0.35 6.60
N GLY A 105 20.31 0.30 6.11
CA GLY A 105 19.93 0.26 4.70
C GLY A 105 19.43 -1.12 4.24
N GLU A 106 18.73 -1.87 5.09
CA GLU A 106 18.24 -3.22 4.78
C GLU A 106 16.91 -3.57 5.46
N ILE A 107 16.20 -4.53 4.88
CA ILE A 107 14.99 -5.15 5.43
C ILE A 107 15.26 -6.64 5.68
N GLU A 108 14.87 -7.10 6.86
CA GLU A 108 15.09 -8.47 7.35
C GLU A 108 13.79 -9.23 7.72
N THR A 109 12.63 -8.60 7.53
CA THR A 109 11.30 -9.16 7.81
C THR A 109 10.34 -8.87 6.66
N PRO A 110 9.12 -9.44 6.64
CA PRO A 110 8.04 -8.90 5.82
C PRO A 110 7.81 -7.41 6.14
N ILE A 111 7.38 -6.65 5.14
CA ILE A 111 6.86 -5.29 5.34
C ILE A 111 5.36 -5.42 5.61
N LEU A 112 4.91 -4.93 6.76
CA LEU A 112 3.51 -5.03 7.17
C LEU A 112 2.86 -3.66 7.19
N LEU A 113 1.61 -3.59 6.71
CA LEU A 113 0.76 -2.42 6.80
C LEU A 113 -0.50 -2.77 7.58
N THR A 114 -0.95 -1.89 8.49
CA THR A 114 -2.21 -2.04 9.25
C THR A 114 -2.71 -0.66 9.73
N ASN A 115 -3.59 -0.61 10.75
CA ASN A 115 -4.04 0.63 11.37
C ASN A 115 -3.13 1.09 12.52
N THR A 116 -3.25 2.38 12.89
CA THR A 116 -2.43 3.06 13.90
C THR A 116 -2.26 2.33 15.23
N LEU A 117 -3.31 1.70 15.76
CA LEU A 117 -3.31 1.12 17.10
C LEU A 117 -3.04 -0.39 17.10
N ASN A 118 -2.85 -0.99 15.91
CA ASN A 118 -2.47 -2.39 15.74
C ASN A 118 -1.04 -2.62 15.20
N VAL A 119 -0.22 -1.56 15.11
CA VAL A 119 1.22 -1.66 14.80
C VAL A 119 1.95 -2.63 15.74
N ALA A 120 1.56 -2.68 17.01
CA ALA A 120 2.17 -3.58 18.00
C ALA A 120 1.85 -5.06 17.72
N GLU A 121 0.60 -5.40 17.42
CA GLU A 121 0.21 -6.78 17.05
C GLU A 121 0.88 -7.23 15.75
N ALA A 122 0.96 -6.34 14.76
CA ALA A 122 1.66 -6.63 13.51
C ALA A 122 3.17 -6.81 13.73
N GLY A 123 3.79 -5.99 14.59
CA GLY A 123 5.19 -6.12 14.99
C GLY A 123 5.47 -7.46 15.69
N ALA A 124 4.64 -7.83 16.67
CA ALA A 124 4.74 -9.11 17.37
C ALA A 124 4.63 -10.30 16.40
N ALA A 125 3.64 -10.30 15.50
CA ALA A 125 3.50 -11.34 14.48
C ALA A 125 4.71 -11.41 13.53
N SER A 126 5.30 -10.28 13.15
CA SER A 126 6.53 -10.25 12.34
C SER A 126 7.71 -10.88 13.06
N VAL A 127 7.89 -10.58 14.36
CA VAL A 127 8.95 -11.17 15.19
C VAL A 127 8.75 -12.68 15.33
N GLU A 128 7.55 -13.11 15.75
CA GLU A 128 7.24 -14.53 15.91
C GLU A 128 7.38 -15.33 14.60
N TRP A 129 6.87 -14.79 13.48
CA TRP A 129 6.98 -15.44 12.17
C TRP A 129 8.44 -15.58 11.73
N THR A 130 9.26 -14.55 11.98
CA THR A 130 10.68 -14.54 11.61
C THR A 130 11.49 -15.51 12.46
N LEU A 131 11.30 -15.52 13.78
CA LEU A 131 11.99 -16.46 14.68
C LEU A 131 11.60 -17.93 14.42
N ALA A 132 10.40 -18.18 13.90
CA ALA A 132 9.93 -19.52 13.54
C ALA A 132 10.43 -20.03 12.17
N GLN A 133 11.17 -19.23 11.38
CA GLN A 133 11.71 -19.70 10.10
C GLN A 133 12.91 -20.63 10.30
N PRO A 134 13.03 -21.75 9.55
CA PRO A 134 14.22 -22.58 9.56
C PRO A 134 15.49 -21.78 9.24
N GLY A 135 16.55 -22.03 10.00
CA GLY A 135 17.81 -21.28 9.93
C GLY A 135 17.87 -20.03 10.81
N ASN A 136 16.83 -19.73 11.60
CA ASN A 136 16.80 -18.60 12.55
C ASN A 136 16.91 -19.02 14.03
N GLU A 137 17.36 -20.25 14.31
CA GLU A 137 17.41 -20.84 15.65
C GLU A 137 18.30 -20.04 16.62
N GLU A 138 19.35 -19.39 16.12
CA GLU A 138 20.30 -18.56 16.89
C GLU A 138 19.96 -17.05 16.87
N VAL A 139 18.81 -16.65 16.31
CA VAL A 139 18.45 -15.22 16.17
C VAL A 139 17.98 -14.63 17.49
N ARG A 140 18.64 -13.53 17.91
CA ARG A 140 18.43 -12.89 19.22
C ARG A 140 17.65 -11.58 19.18
N SER A 141 17.52 -10.96 18.00
CA SER A 141 16.79 -9.72 17.77
C SER A 141 16.26 -9.69 16.35
N VAL A 142 15.09 -9.07 16.15
CA VAL A 142 14.43 -8.94 14.86
C VAL A 142 13.86 -7.53 14.72
N ASN A 143 14.22 -6.82 13.65
CA ASN A 143 13.69 -5.52 13.31
C ASN A 143 12.42 -5.63 12.46
N ALA A 144 11.26 -5.72 13.11
CA ALA A 144 9.97 -5.75 12.43
C ALA A 144 9.66 -4.43 11.70
N VAL A 145 9.40 -4.52 10.39
CA VAL A 145 9.11 -3.37 9.53
C VAL A 145 7.59 -3.20 9.38
N VAL A 146 6.99 -2.25 10.11
CA VAL A 146 5.53 -2.06 10.15
C VAL A 146 5.14 -0.60 9.93
N GLY A 147 4.37 -0.32 8.87
CA GLY A 147 3.75 0.98 8.61
C GLY A 147 2.26 1.01 8.93
N GLU A 148 1.68 2.20 9.04
CA GLU A 148 0.27 2.39 9.40
C GLU A 148 -0.38 3.62 8.77
N THR A 149 -1.70 3.61 8.71
CA THR A 149 -2.51 4.82 8.59
C THR A 149 -3.70 4.78 9.57
N ASN A 150 -4.25 5.93 9.93
CA ASN A 150 -5.39 6.00 10.85
C ASN A 150 -6.74 5.79 10.16
N ASP A 151 -7.39 4.66 10.41
CA ASP A 151 -8.72 4.29 9.88
C ASP A 151 -9.90 4.64 10.82
N GLY A 152 -9.66 5.37 11.92
CA GLY A 152 -10.59 5.63 13.01
C GLY A 152 -11.84 6.46 12.69
N MET A 153 -12.07 6.82 11.42
CA MET A 153 -13.33 7.37 10.92
C MET A 153 -14.32 6.23 10.60
N LEU A 154 -13.86 5.19 9.89
CA LEU A 154 -14.68 4.06 9.48
C LEU A 154 -14.56 2.85 10.41
N ASN A 155 -13.48 2.76 11.17
CA ASN A 155 -13.15 1.65 12.05
C ASN A 155 -13.20 2.05 13.53
N ASP A 156 -13.60 1.14 14.41
CA ASP A 156 -13.33 1.19 15.84
C ASP A 156 -11.86 0.86 16.11
N ILE A 157 -11.00 1.81 15.75
CA ILE A 157 -9.55 1.70 15.95
C ILE A 157 -9.18 1.50 17.43
N ARG A 158 -10.04 1.94 18.37
CA ARG A 158 -9.84 1.78 19.82
C ARG A 158 -10.06 0.36 20.30
N GLY A 159 -10.90 -0.42 19.63
CA GLY A 159 -11.11 -1.85 19.92
C GLY A 159 -9.93 -2.74 19.49
N ARG A 160 -9.00 -2.22 18.68
CA ARG A 160 -7.75 -2.90 18.28
C ARG A 160 -7.98 -4.29 17.66
N HIS A 161 -9.01 -4.39 16.81
CA HIS A 161 -9.58 -5.64 16.30
C HIS A 161 -8.64 -6.55 15.49
N VAL A 162 -7.48 -6.06 15.00
CA VAL A 162 -6.48 -6.89 14.33
C VAL A 162 -5.68 -7.69 15.35
N THR A 163 -5.57 -9.00 15.15
CA THR A 163 -4.77 -9.89 16.00
C THR A 163 -3.41 -10.24 15.39
N ILE A 164 -2.52 -10.82 16.21
CA ILE A 164 -1.28 -11.46 15.77
C ILE A 164 -1.56 -12.53 14.71
N ALA A 165 -2.63 -13.33 14.90
CA ALA A 165 -3.03 -14.39 13.97
C ALA A 165 -3.51 -13.83 12.62
N ASP A 166 -4.23 -12.71 12.59
CA ASP A 166 -4.60 -12.02 11.34
C ASP A 166 -3.38 -11.58 10.55
N THR A 167 -2.40 -11.00 11.24
CA THR A 167 -1.16 -10.55 10.62
C THR A 167 -0.35 -11.73 10.09
N ARG A 168 -0.23 -12.81 10.87
CA ARG A 168 0.44 -14.05 10.44
C ARG A 168 -0.22 -14.64 9.19
N ARG A 169 -1.56 -14.70 9.14
CA ARG A 169 -2.31 -15.12 7.94
C ARG A 169 -2.05 -14.22 6.73
N ALA A 170 -1.86 -12.91 6.92
CA ALA A 170 -1.50 -12.01 5.82
C ALA A 170 -0.10 -12.32 5.25
N ILE A 171 0.87 -12.68 6.11
CA ILE A 171 2.22 -13.12 5.67
C ILE A 171 2.13 -14.46 4.93
N GLU A 172 1.45 -15.45 5.51
CA GLU A 172 1.37 -16.83 5.00
C GLU A 172 0.55 -16.95 3.70
N SER A 173 -0.46 -16.08 3.50
CA SER A 173 -1.24 -16.02 2.26
C SER A 173 -0.55 -15.26 1.12
N ALA A 174 0.63 -14.70 1.35
CA ALA A 174 1.29 -13.85 0.38
C ALA A 174 1.70 -14.61 -0.90
N LYS A 175 1.29 -14.07 -2.04
CA LYS A 175 1.50 -14.66 -3.37
C LYS A 175 1.92 -13.63 -4.42
N ALA A 176 2.51 -14.12 -5.51
CA ALA A 176 2.74 -13.34 -6.71
C ALA A 176 1.45 -13.30 -7.56
N GLY A 177 1.48 -12.55 -8.67
CA GLY A 177 0.31 -12.33 -9.53
C GLY A 177 -0.52 -11.10 -9.12
N PRO A 178 -1.78 -10.99 -9.59
CA PRO A 178 -2.62 -9.84 -9.30
C PRO A 178 -2.81 -9.57 -7.80
N VAL A 179 -2.81 -8.29 -7.43
CA VAL A 179 -3.02 -7.80 -6.06
C VAL A 179 -4.43 -7.20 -5.96
N GLU A 180 -5.13 -7.42 -4.85
CA GLU A 180 -6.45 -6.85 -4.63
C GLU A 180 -6.35 -5.39 -4.15
N GLU A 181 -7.25 -4.53 -4.63
CA GLU A 181 -7.19 -3.07 -4.48
C GLU A 181 -8.54 -2.50 -3.99
N GLY A 182 -8.49 -1.31 -3.40
CA GLY A 182 -9.63 -0.67 -2.76
C GLY A 182 -9.82 -1.15 -1.33
N VAL A 183 -11.04 -1.59 -0.99
CA VAL A 183 -11.53 -1.79 0.38
C VAL A 183 -11.08 -3.15 0.95
N VAL A 184 -9.78 -3.36 1.02
CA VAL A 184 -9.16 -4.65 1.39
C VAL A 184 -7.92 -4.50 2.27
N GLY A 185 -7.61 -5.53 3.04
CA GLY A 185 -6.44 -5.58 3.91
C GLY A 185 -6.38 -4.37 4.84
N ALA A 186 -5.23 -3.72 4.90
CA ALA A 186 -5.04 -2.52 5.70
C ALA A 186 -5.68 -1.24 5.11
N GLY A 187 -6.10 -1.27 3.83
CA GLY A 187 -6.86 -0.20 3.18
C GLY A 187 -8.37 -0.22 3.47
N THR A 188 -8.86 -1.22 4.21
CA THR A 188 -10.31 -1.43 4.43
C THR A 188 -11.02 -0.18 4.98
N GLY A 189 -10.43 0.52 5.94
CA GLY A 189 -11.04 1.69 6.58
C GLY A 189 -10.48 3.05 6.15
N THR A 190 -9.63 3.11 5.12
CA THR A 190 -8.93 4.35 4.76
C THR A 190 -9.68 5.27 3.79
N VAL A 191 -9.43 6.56 3.88
CA VAL A 191 -10.14 7.64 3.16
C VAL A 191 -9.11 8.61 2.59
N ALA A 192 -9.21 8.96 1.31
CA ALA A 192 -8.34 9.97 0.70
C ALA A 192 -9.15 11.02 -0.08
N PHE A 193 -8.76 12.28 0.04
CA PHE A 193 -9.47 13.45 -0.54
C PHE A 193 -10.97 13.50 -0.20
N GLY A 194 -11.34 13.01 0.99
CA GLY A 194 -12.73 12.90 1.44
C GLY A 194 -13.58 11.81 0.73
N PHE A 195 -12.98 10.99 -0.13
CA PHE A 195 -13.59 9.79 -0.73
C PHE A 195 -13.03 8.52 -0.10
N LYS A 196 -13.74 7.39 -0.20
CA LYS A 196 -13.15 6.09 0.15
C LYS A 196 -11.95 5.82 -0.76
N ALA A 197 -10.85 5.40 -0.15
CA ALA A 197 -9.65 4.95 -0.81
C ALA A 197 -9.33 3.51 -0.35
N GLY A 198 -8.05 3.16 -0.23
CA GLY A 198 -7.66 1.85 0.25
C GLY A 198 -6.24 1.46 -0.14
N ILE A 199 -6.05 0.16 -0.39
CA ILE A 199 -4.85 -0.34 -1.06
C ILE A 199 -4.93 0.01 -2.54
N GLY A 200 -3.84 0.45 -3.12
CA GLY A 200 -3.69 0.54 -4.57
C GLY A 200 -2.28 0.17 -4.98
N THR A 201 -2.10 -0.30 -6.20
CA THR A 201 -0.80 -0.68 -6.72
C THR A 201 -0.66 -0.29 -8.18
N SER A 202 0.56 -0.12 -8.64
CA SER A 202 0.88 -0.02 -10.07
C SER A 202 2.34 -0.40 -10.30
N SER A 203 2.76 -0.48 -11.56
CA SER A 203 4.16 -0.67 -11.92
C SER A 203 4.55 0.12 -13.16
N ARG A 204 5.85 0.17 -13.44
CA ARG A 204 6.44 0.63 -14.70
C ARG A 204 7.58 -0.29 -15.11
N LYS A 205 7.62 -0.67 -16.38
CA LYS A 205 8.74 -1.39 -17.00
C LYS A 205 9.56 -0.42 -17.84
N LEU A 206 10.83 -0.24 -17.49
CA LEU A 206 11.74 0.57 -18.29
C LEU A 206 12.10 -0.15 -19.61
N PRO A 207 12.26 0.57 -20.73
CA PRO A 207 12.85 0.03 -21.95
C PRO A 207 14.27 -0.52 -21.71
N ALA A 208 14.69 -1.50 -22.52
CA ALA A 208 16.02 -2.11 -22.43
C ALA A 208 17.17 -1.09 -22.53
N SER A 209 17.02 -0.05 -23.35
CA SER A 209 18.00 1.06 -23.45
C SER A 209 18.19 1.85 -22.14
N LEU A 210 17.16 1.88 -21.30
CA LEU A 210 17.17 2.48 -19.96
C LEU A 210 17.46 1.45 -18.85
N GLY A 211 17.83 0.21 -19.22
CA GLY A 211 18.25 -0.86 -18.31
C GLY A 211 17.23 -1.98 -18.11
N GLY A 212 16.01 -1.86 -18.65
CA GLY A 212 15.02 -2.95 -18.63
C GLY A 212 14.37 -3.25 -17.28
N TRP A 213 14.66 -2.50 -16.22
CA TRP A 213 14.17 -2.75 -14.85
C TRP A 213 12.68 -2.45 -14.67
N THR A 214 12.04 -3.19 -13.77
CA THR A 214 10.69 -2.91 -13.25
C THR A 214 10.80 -2.03 -11.99
N VAL A 215 9.92 -1.04 -11.86
CA VAL A 215 9.57 -0.40 -10.59
C VAL A 215 8.13 -0.73 -10.27
N GLY A 216 7.88 -1.32 -9.11
CA GLY A 216 6.55 -1.63 -8.59
C GLY A 216 6.23 -0.79 -7.36
N VAL A 217 4.99 -0.34 -7.21
CA VAL A 217 4.56 0.47 -6.06
C VAL A 217 3.25 -0.08 -5.49
N LEU A 218 3.15 -0.15 -4.16
CA LEU A 218 1.91 -0.36 -3.42
C LEU A 218 1.72 0.80 -2.43
N VAL A 219 0.51 1.33 -2.35
CA VAL A 219 0.13 2.40 -1.42
C VAL A 219 -1.01 1.98 -0.52
N GLN A 220 -0.97 2.45 0.73
CA GLN A 220 -2.14 2.55 1.61
C GLN A 220 -2.53 4.03 1.69
N ALA A 221 -3.51 4.43 0.90
CA ALA A 221 -3.90 5.83 0.74
C ALA A 221 -4.93 6.25 1.80
N ASN A 222 -4.58 7.25 2.63
CA ASN A 222 -5.41 7.75 3.72
C ASN A 222 -5.24 9.28 3.97
N TYR A 223 -5.12 10.12 2.95
CA TYR A 223 -4.66 11.51 3.09
C TYR A 223 -5.53 12.55 2.37
N GLY A 224 -5.42 13.81 2.80
CA GLY A 224 -6.20 14.94 2.31
C GLY A 224 -5.61 15.67 1.10
N GLY A 225 -6.13 16.88 0.83
CA GLY A 225 -5.70 17.78 -0.24
C GLY A 225 -6.78 18.11 -1.26
N VAL A 226 -6.36 18.46 -2.48
CA VAL A 226 -7.23 18.87 -3.59
C VAL A 226 -7.08 17.88 -4.75
N LEU A 227 -7.94 16.85 -4.79
CA LEU A 227 -7.83 15.72 -5.71
C LEU A 227 -7.57 16.17 -7.16
N THR A 228 -6.41 15.81 -7.68
CA THR A 228 -5.99 16.03 -9.05
C THR A 228 -5.81 14.68 -9.73
N ILE A 229 -6.36 14.53 -10.94
CA ILE A 229 -6.30 13.28 -11.70
C ILE A 229 -5.77 13.60 -13.09
N ALA A 230 -4.54 13.14 -13.38
CA ALA A 230 -3.84 13.40 -14.64
C ALA A 230 -3.88 14.89 -15.05
N GLY A 231 -3.57 15.78 -14.09
CA GLY A 231 -3.56 17.23 -14.26
C GLY A 231 -4.92 17.95 -14.15
N VAL A 232 -6.05 17.22 -14.14
CA VAL A 232 -7.38 17.83 -13.98
C VAL A 232 -7.71 18.03 -12.50
N PRO A 233 -8.07 19.24 -12.02
CA PRO A 233 -8.42 19.51 -10.62
C PRO A 233 -9.84 19.00 -10.29
N VAL A 234 -9.99 17.68 -10.21
CA VAL A 234 -11.26 16.98 -10.00
C VAL A 234 -11.91 17.36 -8.68
N GLY A 235 -11.13 17.54 -7.60
CA GLY A 235 -11.64 18.00 -6.30
C GLY A 235 -12.34 19.36 -6.40
N VAL A 236 -11.77 20.30 -7.15
CA VAL A 236 -12.41 21.60 -7.42
C VAL A 236 -13.69 21.42 -8.24
N LYS A 237 -13.64 20.65 -9.34
CA LYS A 237 -14.80 20.41 -10.22
C LYS A 237 -15.96 19.68 -9.53
N LEU A 238 -15.69 18.87 -8.51
CA LEU A 238 -16.71 18.20 -7.68
C LEU A 238 -17.09 19.00 -6.41
N GLY A 239 -16.41 20.13 -6.14
CA GLY A 239 -16.57 20.86 -4.89
C GLY A 239 -16.18 20.03 -3.65
N ARG A 240 -15.25 19.08 -3.76
CA ARG A 240 -14.79 18.23 -2.64
C ARG A 240 -13.27 18.34 -2.52
N TYR A 241 -12.84 19.19 -1.61
CA TYR A 241 -11.44 19.52 -1.34
C TYR A 241 -11.29 20.00 0.10
N ASP A 242 -10.15 19.74 0.72
CA ASP A 242 -9.83 20.25 2.05
C ASP A 242 -9.86 21.77 2.05
N TYR A 243 -10.16 22.36 3.19
CA TYR A 243 -10.38 23.80 3.33
C TYR A 243 -11.56 24.41 2.54
N ARG A 244 -12.34 23.65 1.73
CA ARG A 244 -13.68 24.11 1.27
C ARG A 244 -14.51 24.55 2.46
N GLN A 245 -14.58 23.67 3.45
CA GLN A 245 -15.21 24.02 4.70
C GLN A 245 -14.32 24.87 5.59
N GLN A 246 -13.01 25.05 5.43
CA GLN A 246 -12.24 25.96 6.32
C GLN A 246 -12.35 27.45 5.93
N VAL A 247 -12.95 27.77 4.80
CA VAL A 247 -13.60 29.06 4.57
C VAL A 247 -14.77 29.27 5.59
N GLU A 248 -15.21 28.19 6.27
CA GLU A 248 -16.31 28.08 7.27
C GLU A 248 -16.09 26.95 8.37
N GLU A 249 -14.87 26.74 8.92
CA GLU A 249 -14.45 25.69 9.94
C GLU A 249 -13.84 24.29 9.55
N LYS A 250 -13.15 23.59 10.50
CA LYS A 250 -11.98 22.66 10.29
C LYS A 250 -12.18 21.13 10.16
N LYS A 251 -11.36 20.48 9.29
CA LYS A 251 -10.37 19.39 9.59
C LYS A 251 -9.65 18.85 8.33
N ALA A 252 -8.34 18.55 8.45
CA ALA A 252 -7.53 17.88 7.41
C ALA A 252 -6.37 17.07 8.03
N ASP A 253 -6.66 15.85 8.50
CA ASP A 253 -5.69 14.88 9.04
C ASP A 253 -5.65 13.65 8.13
N GLY A 254 -4.53 12.92 8.09
CA GLY A 254 -4.33 11.84 7.11
C GLY A 254 -3.15 10.90 7.43
N SER A 255 -2.70 10.14 6.43
CA SER A 255 -1.41 9.43 6.33
C SER A 255 -1.28 8.81 4.93
N VAL A 256 -0.07 8.52 4.47
CA VAL A 256 0.17 7.58 3.36
C VAL A 256 1.40 6.74 3.63
N VAL A 257 1.27 5.43 3.45
CA VAL A 257 2.43 4.53 3.40
C VAL A 257 2.61 4.03 1.98
N ILE A 258 3.84 4.16 1.49
CA ILE A 258 4.25 3.79 0.13
C ILE A 258 5.35 2.74 0.23
N VAL A 259 5.13 1.60 -0.40
CA VAL A 259 6.12 0.52 -0.54
C VAL A 259 6.54 0.45 -2.01
N ILE A 260 7.84 0.57 -2.26
CA ILE A 260 8.43 0.55 -3.60
C ILE A 260 9.35 -0.67 -3.73
N ALA A 261 9.21 -1.43 -4.80
CA ALA A 261 10.08 -2.53 -5.16
C ALA A 261 10.75 -2.27 -6.52
N THR A 262 11.95 -2.78 -6.73
CA THR A 262 12.59 -2.81 -8.05
C THR A 262 13.52 -4.00 -8.23
N ASP A 263 13.72 -4.46 -9.46
CA ASP A 263 14.74 -5.45 -9.84
C ASP A 263 16.07 -4.77 -10.26
N ALA A 264 16.21 -3.45 -10.12
CA ALA A 264 17.45 -2.71 -10.36
C ALA A 264 18.49 -2.95 -9.24
N PRO A 265 19.79 -3.16 -9.57
CA PRO A 265 20.85 -3.32 -8.58
C PRO A 265 21.22 -1.97 -7.94
N LEU A 266 20.62 -1.67 -6.79
CA LEU A 266 20.75 -0.38 -6.11
C LEU A 266 21.33 -0.53 -4.70
N SER A 267 22.27 0.34 -4.37
CA SER A 267 22.62 0.66 -2.98
C SER A 267 21.45 1.26 -2.19
N ASP A 268 21.45 1.09 -0.88
CA ASP A 268 20.54 1.71 0.11
C ASP A 268 20.40 3.23 -0.08
N ARG A 269 21.51 3.95 -0.25
CA ARG A 269 21.54 5.38 -0.62
C ARG A 269 20.69 5.68 -1.86
N ASN A 270 20.82 4.88 -2.91
CA ASN A 270 20.06 5.04 -4.15
C ASN A 270 18.59 4.62 -3.97
N LEU A 271 18.30 3.63 -3.12
CA LEU A 271 16.94 3.24 -2.74
C LEU A 271 16.24 4.33 -1.91
N ARG A 272 16.94 5.02 -1.00
CA ARG A 272 16.42 6.20 -0.30
C ARG A 272 16.04 7.29 -1.29
N ARG A 273 16.92 7.58 -2.27
CA ARG A 273 16.62 8.53 -3.35
C ARG A 273 15.40 8.10 -4.17
N VAL A 274 15.20 6.80 -4.42
CA VAL A 274 13.98 6.26 -5.05
C VAL A 274 12.75 6.51 -4.17
N ALA A 275 12.80 6.18 -2.87
CA ALA A 275 11.70 6.41 -1.92
C ALA A 275 11.27 7.88 -1.85
N GLU A 276 12.22 8.84 -1.85
CA GLU A 276 11.93 10.27 -1.94
C GLU A 276 11.08 10.65 -3.16
N ARG A 277 11.22 9.95 -4.30
CA ARG A 277 10.48 10.28 -5.53
C ARG A 277 9.02 9.86 -5.48
N ALA A 278 8.66 8.93 -4.60
CA ALA A 278 7.25 8.55 -4.42
C ALA A 278 6.39 9.75 -3.98
N PHE A 279 6.92 10.64 -3.15
CA PHE A 279 6.21 11.87 -2.74
C PHE A 279 5.95 12.83 -3.91
N GLY A 280 6.73 12.76 -4.99
CA GLY A 280 6.42 13.46 -6.24
C GLY A 280 5.14 12.93 -6.91
N GLY A 281 4.84 11.64 -6.79
CA GLY A 281 3.57 11.06 -7.23
C GLY A 281 2.40 11.45 -6.32
N ILE A 282 2.61 11.47 -5.00
CA ILE A 282 1.62 11.94 -4.01
C ILE A 282 1.31 13.45 -4.15
N ALA A 283 2.30 14.26 -4.54
CA ALA A 283 2.08 15.68 -4.81
C ALA A 283 1.21 15.88 -6.06
N ARG A 284 1.40 15.07 -7.11
CA ARG A 284 0.62 15.16 -8.37
C ARG A 284 -0.85 14.77 -8.23
N THR A 285 -1.21 13.96 -7.24
CA THR A 285 -2.62 13.70 -6.89
C THR A 285 -3.25 14.83 -6.08
N GLY A 286 -2.47 15.82 -5.65
CA GLY A 286 -2.94 17.03 -4.97
C GLY A 286 -2.82 17.01 -3.45
N SER A 287 -1.95 16.17 -2.88
CA SER A 287 -1.66 16.18 -1.43
C SER A 287 -1.09 17.52 -0.98
N SER A 288 -1.50 17.97 0.21
CA SER A 288 -0.89 19.09 0.93
C SER A 288 0.13 18.66 1.99
N PHE A 289 0.34 17.35 2.21
CA PHE A 289 1.17 16.78 3.29
C PHE A 289 0.83 17.43 4.64
N SER A 290 -0.46 17.40 5.03
CA SER A 290 -0.97 18.15 6.17
C SER A 290 -0.30 17.74 7.48
N ASN A 291 -0.28 18.64 8.48
CA ASN A 291 0.39 18.42 9.76
C ASN A 291 0.07 17.06 10.41
N GLY A 292 -1.19 16.64 10.37
CA GLY A 292 -1.66 15.37 10.92
C GLY A 292 -1.39 14.13 10.05
N SER A 293 -0.59 14.24 8.99
CA SER A 293 -0.34 13.17 8.02
C SER A 293 0.97 12.41 8.27
N GLY A 294 0.89 11.10 8.51
CA GLY A 294 2.04 10.21 8.53
C GLY A 294 2.40 9.78 7.11
N ASP A 295 3.34 10.48 6.48
CA ASP A 295 3.70 10.31 5.06
C ASP A 295 5.06 9.63 4.94
N TYR A 296 5.05 8.32 4.65
CA TYR A 296 6.23 7.44 4.67
C TYR A 296 6.43 6.70 3.36
N ALA A 297 7.69 6.53 2.95
CA ALA A 297 8.09 5.72 1.82
C ALA A 297 9.23 4.78 2.20
N ILE A 298 9.12 3.51 1.81
CA ILE A 298 10.19 2.52 1.91
C ILE A 298 10.40 1.87 0.53
N ALA A 299 11.64 1.87 0.06
CA ALA A 299 12.03 1.26 -1.21
C ALA A 299 13.02 0.11 -0.98
N PHE A 300 12.90 -0.98 -1.71
CA PHE A 300 13.86 -2.10 -1.67
C PHE A 300 14.17 -2.65 -3.07
N SER A 301 15.33 -3.29 -3.21
CA SER A 301 15.71 -4.02 -4.43
C SER A 301 15.58 -5.54 -4.23
N THR A 302 15.02 -6.25 -5.21
CA THR A 302 15.01 -7.72 -5.24
C THR A 302 16.19 -8.32 -6.02
N SER A 303 17.08 -7.49 -6.59
CA SER A 303 18.21 -7.96 -7.41
C SER A 303 19.23 -8.77 -6.61
N ASP A 304 19.52 -9.99 -7.09
CA ASP A 304 20.47 -10.91 -6.45
C ASP A 304 21.91 -10.37 -6.39
N ALA A 305 22.26 -9.44 -7.29
CA ALA A 305 23.55 -8.75 -7.26
C ALA A 305 23.75 -7.96 -5.95
N VAL A 306 22.69 -7.35 -5.41
CA VAL A 306 22.73 -6.53 -4.19
C VAL A 306 22.09 -7.20 -2.96
N ARG A 307 21.47 -8.38 -3.11
CA ARG A 307 20.97 -9.20 -1.99
C ARG A 307 22.06 -9.44 -0.96
N ARG A 308 21.75 -9.25 0.33
CA ARG A 308 22.68 -9.30 1.48
C ARG A 308 22.57 -10.63 2.21
N THR A 309 22.91 -11.71 1.50
CA THR A 309 22.89 -13.09 2.00
C THR A 309 23.82 -13.29 3.20
N ALA A 310 23.60 -14.34 4.00
CA ALA A 310 24.47 -14.68 5.14
C ALA A 310 25.95 -14.77 4.75
N ALA A 311 26.26 -15.36 3.58
CA ALA A 311 27.62 -15.44 3.05
C ALA A 311 28.22 -14.05 2.74
N LYS A 312 27.45 -13.16 2.08
CA LYS A 312 27.88 -11.78 1.78
C LYS A 312 28.01 -10.89 3.03
N ARG A 313 27.33 -11.21 4.13
CA ARG A 313 27.42 -10.48 5.41
C ARG A 313 28.55 -10.96 6.34
N ASN A 314 29.17 -12.11 6.05
CA ASN A 314 30.22 -12.70 6.88
C ASN A 314 31.64 -12.17 6.57
N ALA A 315 31.82 -11.44 5.47
CA ALA A 315 33.11 -10.89 5.03
C ALA A 315 32.89 -9.67 4.12
N VAL A 316 33.97 -9.00 3.72
CA VAL A 316 33.93 -7.99 2.64
C VAL A 316 33.45 -8.67 1.35
N ALA A 317 32.39 -8.13 0.75
CA ALA A 317 31.77 -8.66 -0.45
C ALA A 317 31.61 -7.58 -1.52
N ALA A 318 31.74 -7.98 -2.79
CA ALA A 318 31.38 -7.13 -3.92
C ALA A 318 29.87 -7.17 -4.16
N VAL A 319 29.31 -6.02 -4.56
CA VAL A 319 27.92 -5.84 -5.00
C VAL A 319 27.89 -4.84 -6.15
N ASP A 320 26.92 -4.97 -7.05
CA ASP A 320 26.68 -4.00 -8.12
C ASP A 320 26.06 -2.71 -7.52
N ASP A 321 26.44 -1.52 -8.00
CA ASP A 321 25.71 -0.26 -7.74
C ASP A 321 25.44 0.46 -9.06
N LEU A 322 24.17 0.73 -9.35
CA LEU A 322 23.79 1.48 -10.54
C LEU A 322 24.35 2.92 -10.48
N PRO A 323 25.12 3.38 -11.49
CA PRO A 323 25.69 4.73 -11.48
C PRO A 323 24.61 5.83 -11.42
N ASN A 324 24.93 6.92 -10.73
CA ASN A 324 23.98 8.00 -10.44
C ASN A 324 23.29 8.58 -11.69
N ASP A 325 24.01 8.69 -12.81
CA ASP A 325 23.49 9.24 -14.07
C ASP A 325 22.43 8.34 -14.73
N ARG A 326 22.35 7.06 -14.32
CA ARG A 326 21.35 6.08 -14.78
C ARG A 326 20.10 6.04 -13.90
N MET A 327 20.01 6.83 -12.83
CA MET A 327 18.90 6.78 -11.87
C MET A 327 17.62 7.51 -12.33
N SER A 328 17.72 8.53 -13.18
CA SER A 328 16.58 9.38 -13.57
C SER A 328 15.37 8.62 -14.17
N PRO A 329 15.55 7.57 -15.00
CA PRO A 329 14.44 6.71 -15.43
C PRO A 329 13.71 6.02 -14.28
N LEU A 330 14.42 5.50 -13.27
CA LEU A 330 13.82 4.87 -12.09
C LEU A 330 13.06 5.89 -11.24
N PHE A 331 13.57 7.13 -11.14
CA PHE A 331 12.88 8.23 -10.48
C PHE A 331 11.56 8.59 -11.16
N GLN A 332 11.55 8.74 -12.49
CA GLN A 332 10.32 8.97 -13.26
C GLN A 332 9.34 7.79 -13.10
N ALA A 333 9.84 6.55 -13.22
CA ALA A 333 9.05 5.33 -13.03
C ALA A 333 8.37 5.28 -11.65
N THR A 334 9.08 5.67 -10.60
CA THR A 334 8.53 5.73 -9.24
C THR A 334 7.43 6.78 -9.11
N ILE A 335 7.65 8.01 -9.62
CA ILE A 335 6.64 9.09 -9.58
C ILE A 335 5.35 8.65 -10.27
N GLU A 336 5.45 8.13 -11.49
CA GLU A 336 4.29 7.68 -12.27
C GLU A 336 3.59 6.47 -11.62
N ALA A 337 4.37 5.53 -11.07
CA ALA A 337 3.81 4.36 -10.42
C ALA A 337 3.08 4.72 -9.11
N THR A 338 3.62 5.65 -8.31
CA THR A 338 2.96 6.13 -7.10
C THR A 338 1.69 6.92 -7.41
N GLU A 339 1.73 7.84 -8.38
CA GLU A 339 0.55 8.60 -8.83
C GLU A 339 -0.58 7.63 -9.26
N GLU A 340 -0.27 6.64 -10.11
CA GLU A 340 -1.27 5.68 -10.59
C GLU A 340 -1.75 4.71 -9.49
N ALA A 341 -0.89 4.29 -8.56
CA ALA A 341 -1.30 3.42 -7.45
C ALA A 341 -2.35 4.11 -6.56
N VAL A 342 -2.22 5.40 -6.29
CA VAL A 342 -3.26 6.18 -5.57
C VAL A 342 -4.56 6.23 -6.36
N LEU A 343 -4.50 6.48 -7.67
CA LEU A 343 -5.70 6.52 -8.50
C LEU A 343 -6.40 5.15 -8.52
N ASN A 344 -5.65 4.05 -8.59
CA ASN A 344 -6.23 2.71 -8.51
C ASN A 344 -6.90 2.47 -7.14
N ALA A 345 -6.31 2.91 -6.02
CA ALA A 345 -6.96 2.84 -4.71
C ALA A 345 -8.32 3.56 -4.67
N LEU A 346 -8.42 4.76 -5.26
CA LEU A 346 -9.65 5.55 -5.35
C LEU A 346 -10.68 4.97 -6.34
N PHE A 347 -10.22 4.45 -7.47
CA PHE A 347 -11.10 3.92 -8.52
C PHE A 347 -11.71 2.59 -8.08
N LYS A 348 -10.93 1.71 -7.46
CA LYS A 348 -11.37 0.39 -6.97
C LYS A 348 -12.19 0.45 -5.69
N ALA A 349 -12.04 1.50 -4.88
CA ALA A 349 -12.79 1.69 -3.64
C ALA A 349 -14.31 1.77 -3.86
N GLN A 350 -15.06 1.04 -3.02
CA GLN A 350 -16.53 1.05 -2.91
C GLN A 350 -16.97 1.87 -1.70
N THR A 351 -18.23 2.32 -1.64
CA THR A 351 -18.72 3.10 -0.49
C THR A 351 -18.70 2.25 0.78
N VAL A 352 -18.28 2.84 1.91
CA VAL A 352 -18.27 2.18 3.23
C VAL A 352 -18.99 3.04 4.25
N VAL A 353 -20.00 2.46 4.89
CA VAL A 353 -20.60 2.97 6.13
C VAL A 353 -19.81 2.38 7.29
N GLY A 354 -19.20 3.24 8.10
CA GLY A 354 -18.33 2.86 9.20
C GLY A 354 -18.79 3.42 10.55
N ASN A 355 -17.91 3.27 11.55
CA ASN A 355 -18.18 3.56 12.96
C ASN A 355 -18.70 4.99 13.16
N ARG A 356 -18.00 5.99 12.61
CA ARG A 356 -18.28 7.43 12.85
C ARG A 356 -18.82 8.19 11.65
N GLY A 357 -19.05 7.52 10.52
CA GLY A 357 -19.50 8.18 9.29
C GLY A 357 -19.46 7.26 8.07
N THR A 358 -19.70 7.84 6.91
CA THR A 358 -19.68 7.15 5.61
C THR A 358 -18.61 7.77 4.73
N ALA A 359 -17.79 6.93 4.08
CA ALA A 359 -16.91 7.35 3.00
C ALA A 359 -17.48 6.87 1.68
N GLU A 360 -17.87 7.81 0.83
CA GLU A 360 -18.40 7.53 -0.50
C GLU A 360 -17.27 7.16 -1.47
N ALA A 361 -17.51 6.19 -2.35
CA ALA A 361 -16.62 5.93 -3.48
C ALA A 361 -16.52 7.16 -4.41
N LEU A 362 -15.41 7.27 -5.13
CA LEU A 362 -15.25 8.29 -6.18
C LEU A 362 -16.34 8.11 -7.27
N PRO A 363 -17.14 9.13 -7.62
CA PRO A 363 -18.21 9.03 -8.62
C PRO A 363 -17.63 9.04 -10.04
N LEU A 364 -17.22 7.87 -10.53
CA LEU A 364 -16.55 7.71 -11.82
C LEU A 364 -17.42 8.15 -13.00
N ASP A 365 -18.74 8.02 -12.89
CA ASP A 365 -19.73 8.56 -13.83
C ASP A 365 -19.59 10.07 -14.05
N LYS A 366 -19.28 10.82 -12.98
CA LYS A 366 -19.04 12.28 -13.03
C LYS A 366 -17.60 12.62 -13.36
N VAL A 367 -16.63 11.83 -12.86
CA VAL A 367 -15.20 12.10 -13.02
C VAL A 367 -14.74 11.83 -14.45
N LEU A 368 -15.07 10.69 -15.05
CA LEU A 368 -14.51 10.30 -16.36
C LEU A 368 -14.84 11.30 -17.50
N PRO A 369 -16.05 11.91 -17.58
CA PRO A 369 -16.30 13.02 -18.52
C PRO A 369 -15.40 14.24 -18.32
N MET A 370 -15.01 14.56 -17.07
CA MET A 370 -14.10 15.68 -16.78
C MET A 370 -12.67 15.43 -17.26
N LEU A 371 -12.28 14.16 -17.47
CA LEU A 371 -10.94 13.75 -17.90
C LEU A 371 -10.82 13.61 -19.42
N LYS A 372 -11.94 13.63 -20.15
CA LYS A 372 -11.98 13.66 -21.63
C LYS A 372 -11.83 15.08 -22.20
N THR A 373 -12.16 16.11 -21.40
CA THR A 373 -12.07 17.53 -21.77
C THR A 373 -10.72 18.14 -21.39
N ARG A 374 -9.63 17.39 -21.59
CA ARG A 374 -8.27 17.95 -21.47
C ARG A 374 -8.04 18.94 -22.63
N PRO A 375 -7.55 20.16 -22.36
CA PRO A 375 -7.10 21.06 -23.41
C PRO A 375 -5.84 20.53 -24.11
#